data_AF-A0A3D0CEE7-F1
#
_entry.id   AF-A0A3D0CEE7-F1
#
_cell.length_a   1.000
_cell.length_b   1.000
_cell.length_c   1.000
_cell.angle_alpha   90.00
_cell.angle_beta   90.00
_cell.angle_gamma   90.00
#
_symmetry.space_group_name_H-M   'P 1'
#
loop_
_entity.id
_entity.type
_entity.pdbx_description
1 polymer ?
#
loop_
_entity_poly.entity_id
_entity_poly.type
_entity_poly.pdbx_seq_one_letter_code
_entity_poly.pdbx_strand_id
1 'polypeptide(L)'
;MNLTELKEKSINELVELAATMKLENLARTRKQDIIFAILKAHAEGDNDIFGGGVLEILQDGFGFLRSADSSYLAGPDDIYVSPSQIRRFSMRTGDTIQGKIRSPKKGERYFALLKVTEVNFDRPENTRNKILFENLTPIHPTNRLSMARGNGSTEDITARVLDLASPIGKGQRGLIVAPPKAGKTLLLQNIAQSIAHNHPDAELMVLLIDERPEEVTEMQRLVKGEVIASTFDEPASRHVQVAEMVIEKAKRLVEHKKDVVILLDSITRLARA
;
A
#
# COMPACT_ATOMS: atom_id res chain seq x y z
N MET A 1 21.50 -2.78 -0.33
CA MET A 1 20.74 -1.57 -0.74
C MET A 1 19.27 -1.92 -0.97
N ASN A 2 18.30 -1.09 -0.59
CA ASN A 2 16.86 -1.41 -0.72
C ASN A 2 16.18 -0.57 -1.82
N LEU A 3 15.40 -1.21 -2.70
CA LEU A 3 14.65 -0.56 -3.77
C LEU A 3 13.63 0.46 -3.24
N THR A 4 12.90 0.14 -2.17
CA THR A 4 11.86 1.02 -1.60
C THR A 4 12.47 2.28 -1.01
N GLU A 5 13.59 2.14 -0.27
CA GLU A 5 14.32 3.30 0.29
C GLU A 5 14.84 4.24 -0.81
N LEU A 6 15.27 3.71 -1.96
CA LEU A 6 15.70 4.53 -3.10
C LEU A 6 14.52 5.27 -3.75
N LYS A 7 13.30 4.71 -3.71
CA LYS A 7 12.10 5.37 -4.24
C LYS A 7 11.66 6.55 -3.39
N GLU A 8 11.89 6.52 -2.09
CA GLU A 8 11.56 7.61 -1.16
C GLU A 8 12.50 8.82 -1.33
N LYS A 9 13.74 8.60 -1.77
CA LYS A 9 14.71 9.67 -2.00
C LYS A 9 14.27 10.63 -3.08
N SER A 10 14.64 11.90 -2.91
CA SER A 10 14.47 12.94 -3.93
C SER A 10 15.36 12.67 -5.15
N ILE A 11 15.00 13.25 -6.30
CA ILE A 11 15.80 13.11 -7.52
C ILE A 11 17.22 13.65 -7.30
N ASN A 12 17.38 14.74 -6.55
CA ASN A 12 18.68 15.34 -6.27
C ASN A 12 19.57 14.37 -5.47
N GLU A 13 19.05 13.76 -4.41
CA GLU A 13 19.79 12.77 -3.61
C GLU A 13 20.17 11.54 -4.44
N LEU A 14 19.31 11.10 -5.36
CA LEU A 14 19.61 9.98 -6.26
C LEU A 14 20.72 10.32 -7.26
N VAL A 15 20.70 11.54 -7.81
CA VAL A 15 21.76 12.01 -8.73
C VAL A 15 23.09 12.14 -7.99
N GLU A 16 23.09 12.67 -6.78
CA GLU A 16 24.29 12.73 -5.92
C GLU A 16 24.84 11.33 -5.61
N LEU A 17 23.97 10.40 -5.19
CA LEU A 17 24.35 9.02 -4.95
C LEU A 17 24.94 8.37 -6.21
N ALA A 18 24.30 8.56 -7.37
CA ALA A 18 24.80 8.05 -8.64
C ALA A 18 26.18 8.63 -9.00
N ALA A 19 26.42 9.92 -8.73
CA ALA A 19 27.71 10.57 -8.94
C ALA A 19 28.80 9.98 -8.05
N THR A 20 28.52 9.64 -6.79
CA THR A 20 29.48 8.95 -5.91
C THR A 20 29.87 7.56 -6.45
N MET A 21 28.98 6.93 -7.20
CA MET A 21 29.21 5.64 -7.86
C MET A 21 29.83 5.78 -9.26
N LYS A 22 30.24 6.99 -9.66
CA LYS A 22 30.82 7.30 -10.98
C LYS A 22 29.89 6.97 -12.15
N LEU A 23 28.57 7.04 -11.94
CA LEU A 23 27.58 6.89 -13.00
C LEU A 23 27.35 8.25 -13.68
N GLU A 24 27.71 8.36 -14.96
CA GLU A 24 27.62 9.60 -15.71
C GLU A 24 26.27 9.77 -16.43
N ASN A 25 25.92 11.03 -16.76
CA ASN A 25 24.78 11.41 -17.62
C ASN A 25 23.37 11.05 -17.12
N LEU A 26 23.19 10.82 -15.83
CA LEU A 26 21.89 10.41 -15.26
C LEU A 26 20.92 11.58 -14.97
N ALA A 27 21.39 12.82 -14.96
CA ALA A 27 20.56 13.98 -14.60
C ALA A 27 19.36 14.25 -15.54
N ARG A 28 19.39 13.73 -16.78
CA ARG A 28 18.30 13.87 -17.76
C ARG A 28 17.44 12.60 -17.90
N THR A 29 17.69 11.58 -17.09
CA THR A 29 16.97 10.31 -17.16
C THR A 29 15.79 10.29 -16.19
N ARG A 30 14.84 9.37 -16.37
CA ARG A 30 13.71 9.26 -15.45
C ARG A 30 14.20 8.75 -14.10
N LYS A 31 13.53 9.12 -13.01
CA LYS A 31 13.87 8.66 -11.65
C LYS A 31 14.07 7.13 -11.59
N GLN A 32 13.22 6.37 -12.28
CA GLN A 32 13.30 4.91 -12.36
C GLN A 32 14.61 4.43 -13.02
N ASP A 33 15.05 5.08 -14.09
CA ASP A 33 16.29 4.72 -14.80
C ASP A 33 17.52 4.99 -13.92
N ILE A 34 17.49 6.08 -13.13
CA ILE A 34 18.53 6.41 -12.14
C ILE A 34 18.61 5.32 -11.07
N ILE A 35 17.47 4.96 -10.47
CA ILE A 35 17.39 3.89 -9.45
C ILE A 35 17.90 2.57 -10.04
N PHE A 36 17.50 2.24 -11.26
CA PHE A 36 17.94 1.02 -11.94
C PHE A 36 19.47 1.00 -12.14
N ALA A 37 20.06 2.11 -12.59
CA ALA A 37 21.49 2.23 -12.79
C ALA A 37 22.27 2.09 -11.47
N ILE A 38 21.82 2.75 -10.40
CA ILE A 38 22.38 2.66 -9.06
C ILE A 38 22.36 1.21 -8.56
N LEU A 39 21.20 0.56 -8.63
CA LEU A 39 21.04 -0.82 -8.20
C LEU A 39 21.91 -1.78 -9.01
N LYS A 40 21.96 -1.62 -10.33
CA LYS A 40 22.81 -2.44 -11.18
C LYS A 40 24.29 -2.31 -10.82
N ALA A 41 24.79 -1.09 -10.66
CA ALA A 41 26.17 -0.85 -10.25
C ALA A 41 26.48 -1.42 -8.85
N HIS A 42 25.52 -1.35 -7.93
CA HIS A 42 25.66 -1.93 -6.60
C HIS A 42 25.76 -3.47 -6.64
N ALA A 43 24.93 -4.13 -7.45
CA ALA A 43 24.97 -5.59 -7.64
C ALA A 43 26.23 -6.07 -8.37
N GLU A 44 26.79 -5.29 -9.29
CA GLU A 44 28.05 -5.63 -9.96
C GLU A 44 29.24 -5.69 -8.98
N GLY A 45 29.15 -4.99 -7.85
CA GLY A 45 30.08 -5.08 -6.74
C GLY A 45 29.84 -6.26 -5.78
N ASP A 46 29.08 -7.27 -6.20
CA ASP A 46 28.70 -8.48 -5.42
C ASP A 46 27.92 -8.16 -4.11
N ASN A 47 27.25 -7.01 -4.08
CA ASN A 47 26.43 -6.60 -2.93
C ASN A 47 24.96 -6.99 -3.10
N ASP A 48 24.33 -7.30 -1.98
CA ASP A 48 22.93 -7.71 -1.94
C ASP A 48 21.97 -6.53 -2.11
N ILE A 49 21.03 -6.70 -3.03
CA ILE A 49 19.90 -5.79 -3.22
C ILE A 49 18.65 -6.40 -2.59
N PHE A 50 17.88 -5.56 -1.91
CA PHE A 50 16.61 -5.90 -1.30
C PHE A 50 15.48 -5.10 -1.93
N GLY A 51 14.28 -5.62 -1.87
CA GLY A 51 13.08 -4.93 -2.29
C GLY A 51 11.84 -5.70 -1.89
N GLY A 52 10.70 -5.05 -2.05
CA GLY A 52 9.44 -5.65 -1.71
C GLY A 52 8.26 -4.89 -2.29
N GLY A 53 7.08 -5.40 -1.99
CA GLY A 53 5.81 -4.86 -2.46
C GLY A 53 4.69 -5.84 -2.18
N VAL A 54 3.49 -5.49 -2.66
CA VAL A 54 2.31 -6.33 -2.51
C VAL A 54 2.19 -7.22 -3.74
N LEU A 55 2.10 -8.53 -3.52
CA LEU A 55 2.03 -9.52 -4.60
C LEU A 55 0.71 -9.42 -5.34
N GLU A 56 0.78 -9.30 -6.67
CA GLU A 56 -0.32 -9.54 -7.60
C GLU A 56 0.01 -10.78 -8.43
N ILE A 57 -0.80 -11.84 -8.33
CA ILE A 57 -0.66 -13.06 -9.13
C ILE A 57 -1.52 -12.92 -10.39
N LEU A 58 -0.90 -13.10 -11.56
CA LEU A 58 -1.58 -13.08 -12.85
C LEU A 58 -2.11 -14.47 -13.23
N GLN A 59 -2.96 -14.52 -14.26
CA GLN A 59 -3.64 -15.76 -14.70
C GLN A 59 -2.66 -16.88 -15.08
N ASP A 60 -1.50 -16.52 -15.62
CA ASP A 60 -0.42 -17.47 -15.99
C ASP A 60 0.34 -18.04 -14.78
N GLY A 61 -0.01 -17.63 -13.56
CA GLY A 61 0.49 -18.17 -12.29
C GLY A 61 1.83 -17.58 -11.82
N PHE A 62 2.44 -16.67 -12.58
CA PHE A 62 3.51 -15.81 -12.08
C PHE A 62 2.92 -14.52 -11.49
N GLY A 63 3.73 -13.76 -10.77
CA GLY A 63 3.24 -12.52 -10.15
C GLY A 63 4.26 -11.40 -10.16
N PHE A 64 3.80 -10.22 -9.76
CA PHE A 64 4.61 -9.02 -9.58
C PHE A 64 4.40 -8.44 -8.19
N LEU A 65 5.47 -7.98 -7.56
CA LEU A 65 5.36 -7.15 -6.35
C LEU A 65 5.13 -5.70 -6.79
N ARG A 66 3.92 -5.22 -6.54
CA ARG A 66 3.49 -3.86 -6.85
C ARG A 66 3.85 -2.92 -5.71
N SER A 67 4.20 -1.69 -6.07
CA SER A 67 4.58 -0.64 -5.12
C SER A 67 3.35 0.16 -4.65
N ALA A 68 3.29 0.45 -3.35
CA ALA A 68 2.27 1.33 -2.78
C ALA A 68 2.38 2.77 -3.31
N ASP A 69 3.60 3.27 -3.55
CA ASP A 69 3.85 4.62 -4.07
C ASP A 69 3.21 4.86 -5.44
N SER A 70 3.09 3.79 -6.23
CA SER A 70 2.44 3.80 -7.55
C SER A 70 0.97 3.39 -7.46
N SER A 71 0.37 3.40 -6.27
CA SER A 71 -1.00 2.92 -6.02
C SER A 71 -1.27 1.54 -6.61
N TYR A 72 -0.30 0.63 -6.48
CA TYR A 72 -0.34 -0.72 -7.06
C TYR A 72 -0.50 -0.75 -8.59
N LEU A 73 0.03 0.26 -9.30
CA LEU A 73 0.11 0.27 -10.75
C LEU A 73 1.20 -0.69 -11.23
N ALA A 74 0.97 -1.27 -12.40
CA ALA A 74 2.03 -1.98 -13.12
C ALA A 74 3.13 -1.00 -13.51
N GLY A 75 4.31 -1.19 -12.92
CA GLY A 75 5.50 -0.38 -13.14
C GLY A 75 6.61 -1.17 -13.82
N PRO A 76 7.53 -0.49 -14.55
CA PRO A 76 8.73 -1.13 -15.09
C PRO A 76 9.70 -1.59 -13.98
N ASP A 77 9.56 -1.03 -12.79
CA ASP A 77 10.34 -1.30 -11.59
C ASP A 77 9.70 -2.36 -10.67
N ASP A 78 8.64 -3.04 -11.14
CA ASP A 78 8.04 -4.15 -10.42
C ASP A 78 8.98 -5.35 -10.33
N ILE A 79 8.82 -6.12 -9.25
CA ILE A 79 9.64 -7.29 -8.97
C ILE A 79 8.88 -8.53 -9.41
N TYR A 80 9.40 -9.23 -10.40
CA TYR A 80 8.91 -10.52 -10.86
C TYR A 80 9.04 -11.59 -9.77
N VAL A 81 7.97 -12.35 -9.59
CA VAL A 81 7.88 -13.50 -8.70
C VAL A 81 7.50 -14.72 -9.52
N SER A 82 8.34 -15.76 -9.43
CA SER A 82 8.13 -16.99 -10.19
C SER A 82 7.00 -17.85 -9.62
N PRO A 83 6.30 -18.65 -10.45
CA PRO A 83 5.27 -19.58 -9.98
C PRO A 83 5.80 -20.58 -8.94
N SER A 84 7.08 -20.97 -9.03
CA SER A 84 7.70 -21.90 -8.09
C SER A 84 7.86 -21.28 -6.70
N GLN A 85 8.19 -19.99 -6.60
CA GLN A 85 8.24 -19.26 -5.33
C GLN A 85 6.85 -19.11 -4.72
N ILE A 86 5.87 -18.72 -5.54
CA ILE A 86 4.45 -18.59 -5.12
C ILE A 86 3.97 -19.91 -4.52
N ARG A 87 4.17 -21.03 -5.23
CA ARG A 87 3.78 -22.37 -4.75
C ARG A 87 4.54 -22.79 -3.50
N ARG A 88 5.85 -22.56 -3.44
CA ARG A 88 6.70 -22.99 -2.32
C ARG A 88 6.29 -22.36 -0.99
N PHE A 89 5.91 -21.09 -1.00
CA PHE A 89 5.51 -20.34 0.19
C PHE A 89 4.00 -20.17 0.32
N SER A 90 3.21 -20.80 -0.56
CA SER A 90 1.74 -20.69 -0.58
C SER A 90 1.25 -19.24 -0.59
N MET A 91 1.94 -18.39 -1.35
CA MET A 91 1.63 -16.97 -1.46
C MET A 91 0.33 -16.76 -2.23
N ARG A 92 -0.39 -15.69 -1.90
CA ARG A 92 -1.61 -15.25 -2.57
C ARG A 92 -1.51 -13.77 -2.92
N THR A 93 -2.34 -13.33 -3.86
CA THR A 93 -2.54 -11.90 -4.13
C THR A 93 -2.84 -11.16 -2.83
N GLY A 94 -2.21 -10.00 -2.65
CA GLY A 94 -2.29 -9.19 -1.43
C GLY A 94 -1.20 -9.46 -0.39
N ASP A 95 -0.43 -10.55 -0.50
CA ASP A 95 0.66 -10.81 0.45
C ASP A 95 1.77 -9.76 0.24
N THR A 96 2.17 -9.07 1.30
CA THR A 96 3.30 -8.14 1.30
C THR A 96 4.58 -8.96 1.40
N ILE A 97 5.43 -8.90 0.38
CA ILE A 97 6.66 -9.67 0.31
C ILE A 97 7.85 -8.72 0.44
N GLN A 98 8.80 -9.09 1.28
CA GLN A 98 10.13 -8.48 1.33
C GLN A 98 11.17 -9.56 1.05
N GLY A 99 12.24 -9.20 0.36
CA GLY A 99 13.28 -10.16 0.03
C GLY A 99 14.48 -9.60 -0.69
N LYS A 100 15.47 -10.48 -0.86
CA LYS A 100 16.61 -10.24 -1.73
C LYS A 100 16.14 -10.31 -3.17
N ILE A 101 16.45 -9.28 -3.95
CA ILE A 101 16.14 -9.18 -5.37
C ILE A 101 17.43 -9.18 -6.20
N ARG A 102 17.29 -9.44 -7.49
CA ARG A 102 18.38 -9.31 -8.47
C ARG A 102 17.94 -8.47 -9.65
N SER A 103 18.89 -7.77 -10.25
CA SER A 103 18.69 -7.06 -11.50
C SER A 103 18.33 -8.04 -12.65
N PRO A 104 17.58 -7.58 -13.66
CA PRO A 104 17.28 -8.38 -14.84
C PRO A 104 18.56 -8.79 -15.58
N LYS A 105 18.61 -10.06 -16.00
CA LYS A 105 19.64 -10.57 -16.91
C LYS A 105 19.36 -10.14 -18.35
N LYS A 106 20.30 -10.40 -19.26
CA LYS A 106 20.14 -10.13 -20.69
C LYS A 106 18.86 -10.80 -21.22
N GLY A 107 17.91 -9.99 -21.70
CA GLY A 107 16.60 -10.45 -22.19
C GLY A 107 15.46 -10.36 -21.17
N GLU A 108 15.74 -10.12 -19.89
CA GLU A 108 14.73 -9.86 -18.86
C GLU A 108 14.45 -8.35 -18.76
N ARG A 109 13.22 -7.98 -18.41
CA ARG A 109 12.79 -6.56 -18.25
C ARG A 109 12.66 -6.12 -16.79
N TYR A 110 12.37 -7.04 -15.89
CA TYR A 110 11.99 -6.75 -14.49
C TYR A 110 13.04 -7.24 -13.51
N PHE A 111 13.11 -6.61 -12.33
CA PHE A 111 13.81 -7.21 -11.20
C PHE A 111 13.18 -8.56 -10.87
N ALA A 112 13.97 -9.52 -10.38
CA ALA A 112 13.46 -10.82 -9.98
C ALA A 112 13.72 -11.07 -8.51
N LEU A 113 12.73 -11.63 -7.81
CA LEU A 113 12.88 -12.07 -6.44
C LEU A 113 13.85 -13.26 -6.39
N LEU A 114 14.92 -13.14 -5.59
CA LEU A 114 15.90 -14.23 -5.42
C LEU A 114 15.56 -15.05 -4.17
N LYS A 115 15.31 -14.38 -3.04
CA LYS A 115 15.00 -15.03 -1.76
C LYS A 115 14.00 -14.19 -0.98
N VAL A 116 12.93 -14.83 -0.53
CA VAL A 116 11.94 -14.24 0.38
C VAL A 116 12.56 -14.15 1.77
N THR A 117 12.52 -12.97 2.39
CA THR A 117 12.93 -12.78 3.79
C THR A 117 11.73 -12.67 4.71
N GLU A 118 10.66 -11.99 4.28
CA GLU A 118 9.44 -11.79 5.07
C GLU A 118 8.19 -11.85 4.20
N VAL A 119 7.08 -12.28 4.82
CA VAL A 119 5.73 -12.29 4.25
C VAL A 119 4.78 -11.67 5.27
N ASN A 120 4.11 -10.58 4.91
CA ASN A 120 3.22 -9.79 5.78
C ASN A 120 3.88 -9.43 7.13
N PHE A 121 5.13 -8.96 7.07
CA PHE A 121 5.91 -8.55 8.25
C PHE A 121 6.22 -9.67 9.24
N ASP A 122 6.13 -10.93 8.80
CA ASP A 122 6.47 -12.11 9.59
C ASP A 122 7.36 -13.07 8.78
N ARG A 123 7.91 -14.08 9.46
CA ARG A 123 8.75 -15.10 8.84
C ARG A 123 7.95 -15.95 7.85
N PRO A 124 8.51 -16.28 6.66
CA PRO A 124 7.79 -17.04 5.63
C PRO A 124 7.31 -18.43 6.10
N GLU A 125 7.97 -19.01 7.10
CA GLU A 125 7.59 -20.31 7.67
C GLU A 125 6.24 -20.23 8.41
N ASN A 126 5.90 -19.08 8.99
CA ASN A 126 4.66 -18.87 9.74
C ASN A 126 3.43 -18.75 8.83
N THR A 127 3.64 -18.38 7.56
CA THR A 127 2.56 -18.22 6.58
C THR A 127 1.80 -19.52 6.29
N ARG A 128 2.42 -20.69 6.50
CA ARG A 128 1.79 -21.99 6.19
C ARG A 128 0.70 -22.42 7.19
N ASN A 129 0.78 -21.96 8.44
CA ASN A 129 -0.14 -22.36 9.50
C ASN A 129 -1.27 -21.35 9.72
N LYS A 130 -1.47 -20.41 8.79
CA LYS A 130 -2.49 -19.37 8.93
C LYS A 130 -3.88 -19.90 8.61
N ILE A 131 -4.85 -19.38 9.35
CA ILE A 131 -6.27 -19.58 9.03
C ILE A 131 -6.62 -18.60 7.93
N LEU A 132 -7.25 -19.10 6.86
CA LEU A 132 -7.72 -18.25 5.76
C LEU A 132 -8.79 -17.28 6.27
N PHE A 133 -8.83 -16.07 5.71
CA PHE A 133 -9.82 -15.06 6.07
C PHE A 133 -11.26 -15.60 6.00
N GLU A 134 -11.56 -16.42 4.99
CA GLU A 134 -12.87 -17.03 4.75
C GLU A 134 -13.27 -18.03 5.84
N ASN A 135 -12.30 -18.58 6.59
CA ASN A 135 -12.54 -19.53 7.67
C ASN A 135 -12.69 -18.84 9.04
N LEU A 136 -12.49 -17.52 9.12
CA LEU A 136 -12.69 -16.77 10.35
C LEU A 136 -14.18 -16.66 10.66
N THR A 137 -14.55 -16.84 11.93
CA THR A 137 -15.94 -16.67 12.36
C THR A 137 -16.26 -15.18 12.47
N PRO A 138 -17.22 -14.64 11.69
CA PRO A 138 -17.61 -13.26 11.78
C PRO A 138 -18.38 -13.00 13.07
N ILE A 139 -18.00 -11.95 13.80
CA ILE A 139 -18.66 -11.50 15.03
C ILE A 139 -18.92 -9.99 14.96
N HIS A 140 -19.81 -9.50 15.81
CA HIS A 140 -20.01 -8.06 15.97
C HIS A 140 -18.75 -7.41 16.60
N PRO A 141 -18.46 -6.14 16.28
CA PRO A 141 -17.36 -5.40 16.91
C PRO A 141 -17.52 -5.36 18.43
N THR A 142 -16.53 -5.89 19.15
CA THR A 142 -16.47 -5.87 20.62
C THR A 142 -15.53 -4.80 21.16
N ASN A 143 -14.52 -4.43 20.37
CA ASN A 143 -13.51 -3.45 20.73
C ASN A 143 -13.83 -2.11 20.06
N ARG A 144 -14.06 -1.08 20.86
CA ARG A 144 -14.36 0.27 20.39
C ARG A 144 -13.11 0.97 19.84
N LEU A 145 -13.25 1.65 18.72
CA LEU A 145 -12.30 2.65 18.21
C LEU A 145 -12.78 4.03 18.65
N SER A 146 -12.22 4.55 19.74
CA SER A 146 -12.53 5.92 20.20
C SER A 146 -11.98 6.94 19.19
N MET A 147 -12.81 7.89 18.76
CA MET A 147 -12.45 8.90 17.77
C MET A 147 -12.02 10.21 18.41
N ALA A 148 -12.67 10.60 19.51
CA ALA A 148 -12.30 11.79 20.27
C ALA A 148 -10.87 11.66 20.77
N ARG A 149 -10.05 12.68 20.51
CA ARG A 149 -8.63 12.76 20.90
C ARG A 149 -8.46 13.36 22.29
N GLY A 150 -9.44 14.15 22.75
CA GLY A 150 -9.43 14.74 24.09
C GLY A 150 -8.44 15.89 24.26
N ASN A 151 -7.96 16.47 23.15
CA ASN A 151 -7.01 17.58 23.14
C ASN A 151 -7.68 18.97 23.22
N GLY A 152 -9.03 19.02 23.18
CA GLY A 152 -9.80 20.26 23.24
C GLY A 152 -9.78 21.10 21.95
N SER A 153 -9.25 20.56 20.85
CA SER A 153 -9.21 21.29 19.57
C SER A 153 -10.59 21.39 18.92
N THR A 154 -10.80 22.40 18.09
CA THR A 154 -12.07 22.60 17.38
C THR A 154 -12.35 21.48 16.38
N GLU A 155 -11.31 20.90 15.79
CA GLU A 155 -11.40 19.74 14.91
C GLU A 155 -11.88 18.49 15.66
N ASP A 156 -11.60 18.36 16.95
CA ASP A 156 -12.03 17.22 17.77
C ASP A 156 -13.55 17.20 18.05
N ILE A 157 -14.26 18.31 17.77
CA ILE A 157 -15.72 18.38 17.89
C ILE A 157 -16.37 17.34 16.98
N THR A 158 -15.91 17.20 15.73
CA THR A 158 -16.44 16.21 14.77
C THR A 158 -16.31 14.79 15.30
N ALA A 159 -15.14 14.43 15.80
CA ALA A 159 -14.85 13.11 16.34
C ALA A 159 -15.70 12.80 17.59
N ARG A 160 -15.88 13.79 18.48
CA ARG A 160 -16.75 13.68 19.68
C ARG A 160 -18.21 13.48 19.31
N VAL A 161 -18.73 14.20 18.31
CA VAL A 161 -20.10 13.98 17.83
C VAL A 161 -20.25 12.57 17.25
N LEU A 162 -19.28 12.10 16.46
CA LEU A 162 -19.29 10.76 15.90
C LEU A 162 -19.34 9.68 17.01
N ASP A 163 -18.52 9.85 18.05
CA ASP A 163 -18.45 8.94 19.20
C ASP A 163 -19.73 8.87 20.03
N LEU A 164 -20.57 9.89 19.99
CA LEU A 164 -21.87 9.92 20.67
C LEU A 164 -23.00 9.42 19.78
N ALA A 165 -22.99 9.80 18.51
CA ALA A 165 -24.08 9.50 17.57
C ALA A 165 -23.99 8.08 17.01
N SER A 166 -22.79 7.64 16.64
CA SER A 166 -22.54 6.36 15.97
C SER A 166 -21.14 5.83 16.29
N PRO A 167 -20.94 5.22 17.48
CA PRO A 167 -19.64 4.66 17.86
C PRO A 167 -19.12 3.65 16.83
N ILE A 168 -17.82 3.70 16.55
CA ILE A 168 -17.15 2.80 15.60
C ILE A 168 -16.31 1.78 16.38
N GLY A 169 -16.34 0.52 15.98
CA GLY A 169 -15.53 -0.56 16.56
C GLY A 169 -14.60 -1.23 15.54
N LYS A 170 -13.68 -2.07 16.02
CA LYS A 170 -12.82 -2.91 15.17
C LYS A 170 -13.67 -3.91 14.40
N GLY A 171 -13.58 -3.87 13.07
CA GLY A 171 -14.45 -4.64 12.16
C GLY A 171 -15.81 -4.00 11.86
N GLN A 172 -16.05 -2.75 12.27
CA GLN A 172 -17.28 -2.04 11.94
C GLN A 172 -17.40 -1.80 10.43
N ARG A 173 -18.57 -2.10 9.88
CA ARG A 173 -18.97 -1.70 8.53
C ARG A 173 -19.93 -0.53 8.61
N GLY A 174 -19.49 0.64 8.18
CA GLY A 174 -20.26 1.89 8.22
C GLY A 174 -20.40 2.52 6.84
N LEU A 175 -21.42 3.38 6.69
CA LEU A 175 -21.62 4.18 5.49
C LEU A 175 -21.90 5.63 5.91
N ILE A 176 -21.10 6.56 5.40
CA ILE A 176 -21.33 8.00 5.57
C ILE A 176 -22.18 8.47 4.39
N VAL A 177 -23.47 8.66 4.64
CA VAL A 177 -24.41 9.18 3.62
C VAL A 177 -24.37 10.70 3.64
N ALA A 178 -23.91 11.29 2.55
CA ALA A 178 -23.76 12.74 2.45
C ALA A 178 -24.07 13.22 1.02
N PRO A 179 -24.84 14.31 0.84
CA PRO A 179 -24.98 14.94 -0.48
C PRO A 179 -23.66 15.59 -0.92
N PRO A 180 -23.51 15.92 -2.22
CA PRO A 180 -22.36 16.67 -2.69
C PRO A 180 -22.15 17.97 -1.90
N LYS A 181 -20.88 18.33 -1.64
CA LYS A 181 -20.46 19.53 -0.88
C LYS A 181 -20.87 19.56 0.60
N ALA A 182 -21.24 18.43 1.21
CA ALA A 182 -21.57 18.35 2.63
C ALA A 182 -20.35 18.20 3.58
N GLY A 183 -19.11 18.32 3.07
CA GLY A 183 -17.90 18.21 3.90
C GLY A 183 -17.43 16.79 4.19
N LYS A 184 -17.82 15.80 3.37
CA LYS A 184 -17.40 14.39 3.48
C LYS A 184 -15.87 14.23 3.57
N THR A 185 -15.12 14.95 2.74
CA THR A 185 -13.64 14.88 2.71
C THR A 185 -13.04 15.32 4.05
N LEU A 186 -13.51 16.44 4.61
CA LEU A 186 -13.05 16.93 5.92
C LEU A 186 -13.41 15.94 7.05
N LEU A 187 -14.59 15.33 6.98
CA LEU A 187 -14.99 14.31 7.95
C LEU A 187 -14.11 13.05 7.86
N LEU A 188 -13.79 12.58 6.64
CA LEU A 188 -12.88 11.45 6.43
C LEU A 188 -11.46 11.75 6.90
N GLN A 189 -10.94 12.94 6.60
CA GLN A 189 -9.64 13.41 7.10
C GLN A 189 -9.61 13.43 8.64
N ASN A 190 -10.69 13.91 9.27
CA ASN A 190 -10.82 13.93 10.73
C ASN A 190 -10.81 12.51 11.33
N ILE A 191 -11.59 11.58 10.75
CA ILE A 191 -11.60 10.16 11.15
C ILE A 191 -10.20 9.54 11.00
N ALA A 192 -9.54 9.77 9.86
CA ALA A 192 -8.19 9.27 9.60
C ALA A 192 -7.18 9.76 10.65
N GLN A 193 -7.19 11.05 10.96
CA GLN A 193 -6.31 11.63 11.99
C GLN A 193 -6.62 11.10 13.39
N SER A 194 -7.90 10.94 13.74
CA SER A 194 -8.33 10.37 15.01
C SER A 194 -7.87 8.92 15.18
N ILE A 195 -8.01 8.10 14.14
CA ILE A 195 -7.53 6.70 14.15
C ILE A 195 -6.01 6.68 14.29
N ALA A 196 -5.29 7.44 13.46
CA ALA A 196 -3.82 7.48 13.50
C ALA A 196 -3.27 7.97 14.87
N HIS A 197 -4.00 8.85 15.56
CA HIS A 197 -3.61 9.33 16.88
C HIS A 197 -3.95 8.35 18.01
N ASN A 198 -5.19 7.88 18.07
CA ASN A 198 -5.69 7.08 19.19
C ASN A 198 -5.36 5.60 19.06
N HIS A 199 -5.22 5.10 17.83
CA HIS A 199 -5.02 3.67 17.51
C HIS A 199 -3.85 3.50 16.53
N PRO A 200 -2.63 3.88 16.90
CA PRO A 200 -1.47 3.83 16.00
C PRO A 200 -1.11 2.40 15.56
N ASP A 201 -1.57 1.37 16.28
CA ASP A 201 -1.39 -0.04 15.93
C ASP A 201 -2.33 -0.52 14.82
N ALA A 202 -3.37 0.26 14.48
CA ALA A 202 -4.28 -0.05 13.40
C ALA A 202 -3.68 0.34 12.04
N GLU A 203 -3.72 -0.58 11.09
CA GLU A 203 -3.26 -0.36 9.73
C GLU A 203 -4.29 0.51 8.99
N LEU A 204 -4.02 1.81 8.89
CA LEU A 204 -4.89 2.78 8.22
C LEU A 204 -4.57 2.87 6.73
N MET A 205 -5.55 2.51 5.91
CA MET A 205 -5.52 2.63 4.45
C MET A 205 -6.62 3.61 3.99
N VAL A 206 -6.25 4.60 3.20
CA VAL A 206 -7.21 5.50 2.53
C VAL A 206 -7.22 5.16 1.06
N LEU A 207 -8.37 4.73 0.54
CA LEU A 207 -8.56 4.36 -0.85
C LEU A 207 -9.43 5.41 -1.54
N LEU A 208 -8.84 6.14 -2.48
CA LEU A 208 -9.50 7.19 -3.27
C LEU A 208 -9.75 6.68 -4.69
N ILE A 209 -11.01 6.65 -5.11
CA ILE A 209 -11.44 6.12 -6.42
C ILE A 209 -12.17 7.21 -7.19
N ASP A 210 -11.71 7.45 -8.43
CA ASP A 210 -12.30 8.40 -9.38
C ASP A 210 -12.44 9.80 -8.76
N GLU A 211 -11.37 10.23 -8.08
CA GLU A 211 -11.32 11.50 -7.37
C GLU A 211 -10.24 12.43 -7.91
N ARG A 212 -10.31 13.71 -7.55
CA ARG A 212 -9.47 14.75 -8.15
C ARG A 212 -8.02 14.70 -7.67
N PRO A 213 -7.02 14.92 -8.55
CA PRO A 213 -5.59 14.90 -8.18
C PRO A 213 -5.22 15.82 -7.01
N GLU A 214 -5.83 17.00 -6.91
CA GLU A 214 -5.59 17.93 -5.81
C GLU A 214 -6.09 17.40 -4.46
N GLU A 215 -7.25 16.72 -4.43
CA GLU A 215 -7.82 16.11 -3.22
C GLU A 215 -6.98 14.90 -2.78
N VAL A 216 -6.46 14.12 -3.75
CA VAL A 216 -5.51 13.03 -3.49
C VAL A 216 -4.24 13.56 -2.84
N THR A 217 -3.65 14.62 -3.41
CA THR A 217 -2.42 15.23 -2.91
C THR A 217 -2.60 15.80 -1.50
N GLU A 218 -3.75 16.42 -1.23
CA GLU A 218 -4.09 16.92 0.10
C GLU A 218 -4.16 15.77 1.12
N MET A 219 -4.86 14.68 0.78
CA MET A 219 -4.98 13.50 1.64
C MET A 219 -3.63 12.87 1.96
N GLN A 220 -2.76 12.71 0.94
CA GLN A 220 -1.41 12.16 1.08
C GLN A 220 -0.52 12.97 2.03
N ARG A 221 -0.68 14.29 2.06
CA ARG A 221 0.11 15.18 2.94
C ARG A 221 -0.40 15.19 4.38
N LEU A 222 -1.69 14.93 4.57
CA LEU A 222 -2.37 15.13 5.84
C LEU A 222 -2.48 13.84 6.66
N VAL A 223 -2.75 12.70 6.01
CA VAL A 223 -3.00 11.43 6.69
C VAL A 223 -1.69 10.69 6.95
N LYS A 224 -1.49 10.31 8.22
CA LYS A 224 -0.44 9.37 8.63
C LYS A 224 -0.94 7.94 8.43
N GLY A 225 -0.81 7.45 7.21
CA GLY A 225 -1.25 6.13 6.81
C GLY A 225 -0.96 5.90 5.33
N GLU A 226 -1.38 4.76 4.82
CA GLU A 226 -1.20 4.44 3.41
C GLU A 226 -2.33 5.06 2.59
N VAL A 227 -2.01 5.94 1.65
CA VAL A 227 -2.99 6.57 0.77
C VAL A 227 -2.82 6.02 -0.65
N ILE A 228 -3.80 5.23 -1.09
CA ILE A 228 -3.87 4.63 -2.42
C ILE A 228 -4.94 5.37 -3.22
N ALA A 229 -4.60 5.77 -4.44
CA ALA A 229 -5.53 6.54 -5.27
C ALA A 229 -5.55 6.08 -6.72
N SER A 230 -6.72 6.19 -7.34
CA SER A 230 -6.91 6.14 -8.79
C SER A 230 -7.76 7.34 -9.17
N THR A 231 -7.16 8.33 -9.82
CA THR A 231 -7.86 9.57 -10.19
C THR A 231 -8.86 9.34 -11.31
N PHE A 232 -9.72 10.33 -11.58
CA PHE A 232 -10.71 10.28 -12.67
C PHE A 232 -10.11 10.16 -14.08
N ASP A 233 -8.80 10.38 -14.23
CA ASP A 233 -8.07 10.23 -15.50
C ASP A 233 -7.84 8.74 -15.87
N GLU A 234 -7.97 7.85 -14.89
CA GLU A 234 -7.75 6.41 -15.06
C GLU A 234 -9.03 5.69 -15.52
N PRO A 235 -8.92 4.58 -16.28
CA PRO A 235 -10.09 3.84 -16.73
C PRO A 235 -10.78 3.08 -15.59
N ALA A 236 -12.07 2.74 -15.75
CA ALA A 236 -12.83 1.97 -14.78
C ALA A 236 -12.16 0.64 -14.36
N SER A 237 -11.58 -0.08 -15.32
CA SER A 237 -10.83 -1.32 -15.05
C SER A 237 -9.68 -1.11 -14.06
N ARG A 238 -9.07 0.08 -14.06
CA ARG A 238 -8.02 0.44 -13.12
C ARG A 238 -8.57 0.66 -11.72
N HIS A 239 -9.72 1.33 -11.59
CA HIS A 239 -10.38 1.52 -10.30
C HIS A 239 -10.69 0.17 -9.63
N VAL A 240 -11.23 -0.77 -10.40
CA VAL A 240 -11.53 -2.13 -9.93
C VAL A 240 -10.25 -2.84 -9.49
N GLN A 241 -9.21 -2.85 -10.34
CA GLN A 241 -7.93 -3.51 -10.02
C GLN A 241 -7.30 -2.97 -8.73
N VAL A 242 -7.27 -1.65 -8.55
CA VAL A 242 -6.70 -1.03 -7.34
C VAL A 242 -7.51 -1.39 -6.11
N ALA A 243 -8.83 -1.36 -6.20
CA ALA A 243 -9.71 -1.76 -5.10
C ALA A 243 -9.52 -3.25 -4.73
N GLU A 244 -9.38 -4.13 -5.72
CA GLU A 244 -9.09 -5.55 -5.53
C GLU A 244 -7.73 -5.77 -4.83
N MET A 245 -6.69 -5.06 -5.25
CA MET A 245 -5.38 -5.13 -4.59
C MET A 245 -5.43 -4.68 -3.14
N VAL A 246 -6.13 -3.57 -2.84
CA VAL A 246 -6.27 -3.04 -1.48
C VAL A 246 -7.06 -4.00 -0.59
N ILE A 247 -8.18 -4.55 -1.07
CA ILE A 247 -8.98 -5.46 -0.25
C ILE A 247 -8.27 -6.80 -0.03
N GLU A 248 -7.54 -7.33 -1.02
CA GLU A 248 -6.75 -8.55 -0.84
C GLU A 248 -5.61 -8.32 0.15
N LYS A 249 -4.89 -7.18 0.06
CA LYS A 249 -3.89 -6.80 1.07
C LYS A 249 -4.49 -6.75 2.47
N ALA A 250 -5.63 -6.08 2.63
CA ALA A 250 -6.30 -5.97 3.92
C ALA A 250 -6.67 -7.35 4.50
N LYS A 251 -7.25 -8.24 3.68
CA LYS A 251 -7.54 -9.63 4.11
C LYS A 251 -6.28 -10.36 4.55
N ARG A 252 -5.17 -10.25 3.80
CA ARG A 252 -3.89 -10.89 4.17
C ARG A 252 -3.35 -10.36 5.49
N LEU A 253 -3.47 -9.05 5.77
CA LEU A 253 -3.07 -8.49 7.06
C LEU A 253 -3.98 -8.98 8.20
N VAL A 254 -5.30 -9.07 7.98
CA VAL A 254 -6.25 -9.61 8.99
C VAL A 254 -5.97 -11.09 9.30
N GLU A 255 -5.56 -11.89 8.32
CA GLU A 255 -5.08 -13.28 8.56
C GLU A 255 -3.89 -13.32 9.52
N HIS A 256 -3.09 -12.25 9.55
CA HIS A 256 -1.98 -12.05 10.49
C HIS A 256 -2.40 -11.31 11.77
N LYS A 257 -3.71 -11.30 12.09
CA LYS A 257 -4.30 -10.68 13.29
C LYS A 257 -4.05 -9.18 13.40
N LYS A 258 -3.84 -8.50 12.28
CA LYS A 258 -3.77 -7.03 12.24
C LYS A 258 -5.17 -6.45 12.16
N ASP A 259 -5.37 -5.35 12.87
CA ASP A 259 -6.57 -4.53 12.74
C ASP A 259 -6.38 -3.58 11.56
N VAL A 260 -7.18 -3.74 10.51
CA VAL A 260 -7.08 -2.94 9.29
C VAL A 260 -8.31 -2.05 9.16
N VAL A 261 -8.10 -0.76 8.85
CA VAL A 261 -9.18 0.19 8.55
C VAL A 261 -9.00 0.71 7.13
N ILE A 262 -10.04 0.53 6.30
CA ILE A 262 -10.09 1.12 4.95
C ILE A 262 -11.09 2.27 4.96
N LEU A 263 -10.61 3.47 4.68
CA LEU A 263 -11.43 4.64 4.38
C LEU A 263 -11.56 4.76 2.85
N LEU A 264 -12.69 4.30 2.31
CA LEU A 264 -12.97 4.31 0.87
C LEU A 264 -13.78 5.56 0.49
N ASP A 265 -13.22 6.37 -0.40
CA ASP A 265 -13.93 7.48 -1.05
C ASP A 265 -13.87 7.36 -2.60
N SER A 266 -14.93 6.92 -3.31
CA SER A 266 -16.26 6.56 -2.82
C SER A 266 -16.74 5.19 -3.31
N ILE A 267 -17.54 4.53 -2.48
CA ILE A 267 -18.22 3.27 -2.84
C ILE A 267 -19.15 3.43 -4.04
N THR A 268 -19.79 4.60 -4.22
CA THR A 268 -20.68 4.87 -5.35
C THR A 268 -19.93 4.93 -6.68
N ARG A 269 -18.72 5.50 -6.70
CA ARG A 269 -17.87 5.54 -7.90
C ARG A 269 -17.32 4.16 -8.20
N LEU A 270 -16.87 3.42 -7.19
CA LEU A 270 -16.44 2.03 -7.36
C LEU A 270 -17.56 1.14 -7.91
N ALA A 271 -18.81 1.32 -7.49
CA ALA A 271 -19.94 0.57 -8.00
C ALA A 271 -20.34 0.92 -9.45
N ARG A 272 -19.90 2.09 -9.96
CA ARG A 272 -20.13 2.50 -11.35
C ARG A 272 -19.03 2.01 -12.30
N ALA A 273 -17.82 1.82 -11.78
CA ALA A 273 -16.68 1.27 -12.50
C ALA A 273 -16.89 -0.22 -12.78
#